data_AF-A0A350YXJ8-F1
#
_entry.id   AF-A0A350YXJ8-F1
#
_cell.length_a   1.000
_cell.length_b   1.000
_cell.length_c   1.000
_cell.angle_alpha   90.00
_cell.angle_beta   90.00
_cell.angle_gamma   90.00
#
_symmetry.space_group_name_H-M   'P 1'
#
loop_
_entity.id
_entity.type
_entity.pdbx_description
1 polymer ?
#
loop_
_entity_poly.entity_id
_entity_poly.type
_entity_poly.pdbx_seq_one_letter_code
_entity_poly.pdbx_strand_id
1 'polypeptide(L)' 'MNTGGLDRPCNEFNPGQAWLEILHAESVPVTITSDAHHPDQIARHFPGAVELLHKIGYTEITTFTKRRRGSLKI' A
#
# COMPACT_ATOMS: atom_id res chain seq x y z
N MET A 1 -2.11 2.52 -0.23
CA MET A 1 -1.42 2.32 1.04
C MET A 1 -0.05 2.98 0.99
N ASN A 2 0.13 4.02 1.79
CA ASN A 2 1.38 4.72 2.02
C ASN A 2 2.08 4.08 3.23
N THR A 3 3.31 3.60 3.02
CA THR A 3 4.09 2.91 4.05
C THR A 3 4.89 3.84 4.96
N GLY A 4 5.08 5.10 4.53
CA GLY A 4 5.80 6.11 5.31
C GLY A 4 5.10 6.51 6.61
N GLY A 5 3.82 6.21 6.76
CA GLY A 5 3.06 6.45 7.99
C GLY A 5 3.61 5.73 9.23
N LEU A 6 4.29 4.57 9.05
CA LEU A 6 4.94 3.88 10.18
C LEU A 6 6.03 4.73 10.83
N ASP A 7 6.72 5.57 10.06
CA ASP A 7 7.80 6.42 10.58
C ASP A 7 7.28 7.79 11.05
N ARG A 8 5.96 7.98 11.09
CA ARG A 8 5.28 9.20 11.57
C ARG A 8 4.62 8.92 12.92
N PRO A 9 4.19 9.97 13.67
CA PRO A 9 3.52 9.76 14.96
C PRO A 9 2.27 8.87 14.93
N CYS A 10 1.62 8.70 13.76
CA CYS A 10 0.50 7.76 13.62
C CYS A 10 0.95 6.29 13.77
N ASN A 11 2.21 5.98 13.47
CA ASN A 11 2.84 4.67 13.62
C ASN A 11 2.02 3.53 12.97
N GLU A 12 1.44 3.82 11.81
CA GLU A 12 0.61 2.90 11.03
C GLU A 12 0.79 3.15 9.53
N PHE A 13 0.52 2.14 8.71
CA PHE A 13 0.30 2.39 7.29
C PHE A 13 -0.91 3.28 7.09
N ASN A 14 -0.92 4.04 5.98
CA ASN A 14 -2.03 4.93 5.67
C ASN A 14 -2.71 4.54 4.34
N PRO A 15 -3.99 4.15 4.32
CA PRO A 15 -4.85 4.00 5.50
C PRO A 15 -4.44 2.78 6.35
N GLY A 16 -4.82 2.78 7.62
CA GLY A 16 -4.58 1.67 8.55
C GLY A 16 -5.38 0.40 8.19
N GLN A 17 -5.07 -0.72 8.86
CA GLN A 17 -5.63 -2.04 8.54
C GLN A 17 -7.17 -2.06 8.50
N ALA A 18 -7.85 -1.50 9.51
CA ALA A 18 -9.32 -1.52 9.56
C ALA A 18 -9.97 -0.83 8.35
N TRP A 19 -9.36 0.26 7.87
CA TRP A 19 -9.82 0.94 6.66
C TRP A 19 -9.52 0.13 5.41
N LEU A 20 -8.36 -0.51 5.33
CA LEU A 20 -8.02 -1.39 4.21
C LEU A 20 -8.97 -2.59 4.10
N GLU A 21 -9.41 -3.15 5.22
CA GLU A 21 -10.42 -4.23 5.25
C GLU A 21 -11.77 -3.75 4.69
N ILE A 22 -12.24 -2.57 5.09
CA ILE A 22 -13.47 -1.96 4.55
C ILE A 22 -13.32 -1.69 3.05
N LEU A 23 -12.20 -1.11 2.62
CA LEU A 23 -11.92 -0.80 1.22
C LEU A 23 -11.84 -2.07 0.38
N HIS A 24 -11.28 -3.15 0.91
CA HIS A 24 -11.24 -4.45 0.24
C HIS A 24 -12.63 -5.05 0.07
N ALA A 25 -13.47 -5.01 1.11
CA ALA A 25 -14.85 -5.49 1.06
C ALA A 25 -15.66 -4.76 -0.02
N GLU A 26 -15.40 -3.47 -0.24
CA GLU A 26 -15.99 -2.65 -1.29
C GLU A 26 -15.27 -2.76 -2.65
N SER A 27 -14.35 -3.73 -2.80
CA SER A 27 -13.58 -3.97 -4.03
C SER A 27 -12.76 -2.75 -4.51
N VAL A 28 -12.34 -1.88 -3.59
CA VAL A 28 -11.53 -0.71 -3.91
C VAL A 28 -10.08 -1.16 -4.18
N PRO A 29 -9.53 -0.90 -5.38
CA PRO A 29 -8.17 -1.30 -5.70
C PRO A 29 -7.14 -0.49 -4.90
N VAL A 30 -6.01 -1.13 -4.58
CA VAL A 30 -4.93 -0.52 -3.79
C VAL A 30 -3.67 -0.29 -4.63
N THR A 31 -2.95 0.78 -4.34
CA THR A 31 -1.57 1.00 -4.83
C THR A 31 -0.64 1.18 -3.62
N ILE A 32 0.65 0.88 -3.75
CA ILE A 32 1.63 1.02 -2.66
C ILE A 32 2.58 2.19 -2.97
N THR A 33 2.90 2.99 -1.96
CA THR A 33 3.90 4.07 -2.03
C THR A 33 4.68 4.14 -0.72
N SER A 34 5.97 4.51 -0.77
CA SER A 34 6.78 4.74 0.43
C SER A 34 6.85 6.18 0.89
N ASP A 35 6.35 7.12 0.07
CA ASP A 35 6.41 8.57 0.37
C ASP A 35 7.83 9.03 0.72
N ALA A 36 8.79 8.50 -0.04
CA ALA A 36 10.21 8.70 0.19
C ALA A 36 10.62 10.15 -0.04
N HIS A 37 11.26 10.74 0.98
CA HIS A 37 11.92 12.05 0.91
C HIS A 37 13.45 11.93 0.93
N HIS A 38 13.99 10.71 1.06
CA HIS A 38 15.41 10.37 0.93
C HIS A 38 15.55 9.03 0.19
N PRO A 39 16.62 8.78 -0.59
CA PRO A 39 16.80 7.53 -1.34
C PRO A 39 16.65 6.25 -0.50
N ASP A 40 17.16 6.23 0.73
CA ASP A 40 17.06 5.07 1.63
C ASP A 40 15.62 4.74 2.09
N GLN A 41 14.66 5.60 1.76
CA GLN A 41 13.25 5.43 2.06
C GLN A 41 12.47 4.81 0.90
N ILE A 42 13.11 4.64 -0.27
CA ILE A 42 12.47 4.01 -1.43
C ILE A 42 12.09 2.58 -1.06
N ALA A 43 10.82 2.23 -1.32
CA ALA A 43 10.25 0.93 -1.01
C ALA A 43 10.38 0.48 0.46
N ARG A 44 10.69 1.40 1.37
CA ARG A 44 10.80 1.10 2.80
C ARG A 44 9.46 0.58 3.32
N HIS A 45 9.53 -0.49 4.12
CA HIS A 45 8.39 -1.22 4.67
C HIS A 45 7.47 -1.92 3.63
N PHE A 46 7.87 -2.00 2.36
CA PHE A 46 7.09 -2.72 1.34
C PHE A 46 6.83 -4.19 1.68
N PRO A 47 7.78 -4.96 2.25
CA PRO A 47 7.51 -6.35 2.65
C PRO A 47 6.32 -6.47 3.62
N GLY A 48 6.32 -5.70 4.72
CA GLY A 48 5.22 -5.72 5.69
C GLY A 48 3.90 -5.19 5.11
N ALA A 49 3.98 -4.25 4.17
CA ALA A 49 2.83 -3.78 3.41
C ALA A 49 2.20 -4.90 2.56
N VAL A 50 3.01 -5.65 1.81
CA VAL A 50 2.53 -6.77 0.99
C VAL A 50 1.95 -7.88 1.86
N GLU A 51 2.60 -8.22 2.99
CA GLU A 51 2.07 -9.19 3.96
C GLU A 51 0.71 -8.78 4.50
N LEU A 52 0.52 -7.51 4.87
CA LEU A 52 -0.78 -7.01 5.34
C LEU A 52 -1.85 -7.09 4.25
N LEU A 53 -1.53 -6.67 3.02
CA LEU A 53 -2.46 -6.72 1.91
C LEU A 53 -2.90 -8.16 1.59
N HIS A 54 -1.96 -9.12 1.60
CA HIS A 54 -2.28 -10.55 1.48
C HIS A 54 -3.21 -11.03 2.57
N LYS A 55 -2.93 -10.67 3.83
CA LYS A 55 -3.76 -11.05 4.98
C LYS A 55 -5.20 -10.53 4.84
N ILE A 56 -5.38 -9.34 4.28
CA ILE A 56 -6.70 -8.74 4.03
C ILE A 56 -7.41 -9.41 2.85
N GLY A 57 -6.66 -9.93 1.88
CA GLY A 57 -7.19 -10.65 0.72
C GLY A 57 -6.96 -9.95 -0.62
N TYR A 58 -6.08 -8.94 -0.67
CA TYR A 58 -5.60 -8.38 -1.93
C TYR A 58 -4.59 -9.33 -2.58
N THR A 59 -4.77 -9.61 -3.87
CA THR A 59 -3.86 -10.46 -4.66
C THR A 59 -3.05 -9.68 -5.71
N GLU A 60 -3.39 -8.41 -5.91
CA GLU A 60 -2.72 -7.52 -6.84
C GLU A 60 -2.80 -6.07 -6.38
N ILE A 61 -1.88 -5.25 -6.88
CA ILE A 61 -1.89 -3.81 -6.74
C ILE A 61 -2.14 -3.14 -8.09
N THR A 62 -2.70 -1.94 -8.04
CA THR A 62 -2.89 -1.08 -9.21
C THR A 62 -1.62 -0.30 -9.52
N THR A 63 -1.23 -0.34 -10.79
CA THR A 63 -0.11 0.42 -11.35
C THR A 63 -0.61 1.41 -12.40
N PHE A 64 0.22 2.40 -12.73
CA PHE A 64 -0.11 3.40 -13.76
C PHE A 64 1.06 3.66 -14.69
N THR A 65 0.82 3.55 -15.99
CA THR A 65 1.79 3.89 -17.05
C THR A 65 1.13 4.85 -18.01
N LYS A 66 1.67 6.07 -18.17
CA LYS A 66 1.09 7.11 -19.04
C LYS A 66 -0.41 7.34 -18.79
N ARG A 67 -0.80 7.42 -17.51
CA ARG A 67 -2.21 7.57 -17.05
C ARG A 67 -3.13 6.39 -17.40
N ARG A 68 -2.59 5.27 -17.88
CA ARG A 68 -3.34 4.03 -18.09
C ARG A 68 -3.16 3.13 -16.87
N ARG A 69 -4.28 2.65 -16.33
CA ARG A 69 -4.33 1.71 -15.21
C ARG A 69 -3.87 0.32 -15.68
N GLY A 70 -3.01 -0.32 -14.90
CA GLY A 70 -2.68 -1.74 -15.00
C GLY A 70 -2.73 -2.40 -13.62
N SER A 71 -2.38 -3.68 -13.56
CA SER A 71 -2.21 -4.40 -12.29
C SER A 71 -0.88 -5.14 -12.23
N LEU A 72 -0.42 -5.40 -11.01
CA LEU A 72 0.75 -6.21 -10.70
C LEU A 72 0.39 -7.16 -9.57
N LYS A 73 0.60 -8.46 -9.76
CA LYS A 73 0.42 -9.46 -8.70
C LYS A 73 1.42 -9.20 -7.57
N ILE A 74 0.94 -9.28 -6.35
CA ILE A 74 1.76 -9.20 -5.13
C ILE A 74 1.72 -10.52 -4.40
#